data_AF-A0A2M8CI08-F1
#
_entry.id   AF-A0A2M8CI08-F1
#
_cell.length_a   1.000
_cell.length_b   1.000
_cell.length_c   1.000
_cell.angle_alpha   90.00
_cell.angle_beta   90.00
_cell.angle_gamma   90.00
#
_symmetry.space_group_name_H-M   'P 1'
#
loop_
_entity.id
_entity.type
_entity.pdbx_description
1 polymer ?
#
loop_
_entity_poly.entity_id
_entity_poly.type
_entity_poly.pdbx_seq_one_letter_code
_entity_poly.pdbx_strand_id
1 'polypeptide(L)'
;MSEAGKIIHKIKPLQHFDLYLKQVYYPFYREQPAICSKKRKAFSRLQKPSKIYLENTNLIYVFASDNANAGNIRETFFANQVGFQHEINYTEHGDFLVNSAFNFEIGGKHKSAKQLKAAKEGYVIADGIEFGRNNKIPLWLFGFMY
;
A
#
# COMPACT_ATOMS: atom_id res chain seq x y z
N MET A 1 -22.65 17.40 26.54
CA MET A 1 -21.69 16.35 26.11
C MET A 1 -21.61 16.38 24.59
N SER A 2 -20.42 16.39 24.00
CA SER A 2 -20.27 16.41 22.54
C SER A 2 -20.79 15.12 21.90
N GLU A 3 -21.30 15.20 20.67
CA GLU A 3 -21.79 14.02 19.93
C GLU A 3 -20.73 12.93 19.79
N ALA A 4 -19.44 13.29 19.73
CA ALA A 4 -18.32 12.36 19.76
C ALA A 4 -18.28 11.48 21.02
N GLY A 5 -18.61 12.04 22.20
CA GLY A 5 -18.62 11.29 23.46
C GLY A 5 -19.71 10.21 23.53
N LYS A 6 -20.84 10.43 22.85
CA LYS A 6 -21.94 9.46 22.74
C LYS A 6 -21.56 8.27 21.83
N ILE A 7 -20.81 8.54 20.76
CA ILE A 7 -20.37 7.52 19.81
C ILE A 7 -19.29 6.63 20.43
N ILE A 8 -18.30 7.22 21.10
CA ILE A 8 -17.19 6.48 21.74
C ILE A 8 -17.70 5.52 22.84
N HIS A 9 -18.79 5.87 23.52
CA HIS A 9 -19.42 4.97 24.51
C HIS A 9 -20.11 3.76 23.88
N LYS A 10 -20.65 3.90 22.67
CA LYS A 10 -21.37 2.82 21.96
C LYS A 10 -20.43 1.95 21.14
N ILE A 11 -19.51 2.59 20.45
CA ILE A 11 -18.53 1.95 19.57
C ILE A 11 -17.21 2.17 20.29
N LYS A 12 -16.76 1.17 21.07
CA LYS A 12 -15.51 1.24 21.85
C LYS A 12 -14.32 0.95 20.93
N PRO A 13 -13.79 1.93 20.19
CA PRO A 13 -12.94 1.65 19.02
C PRO A 13 -11.57 1.09 19.46
N LEU A 14 -11.18 1.41 20.70
CA LEU A 14 -9.91 1.07 21.33
C LEU A 14 -10.03 -0.08 22.35
N GLN A 15 -11.17 -0.78 22.43
CA GLN A 15 -11.36 -1.83 23.45
C GLN A 15 -10.33 -2.97 23.35
N HIS A 16 -9.72 -3.16 22.18
CA HIS A 16 -8.67 -4.15 21.93
C HIS A 16 -7.32 -3.51 21.65
N PHE A 17 -7.14 -2.22 21.94
CA PHE A 17 -5.90 -1.51 21.64
C PHE A 17 -4.70 -2.09 22.40
N ASP A 18 -4.88 -2.48 23.67
CA ASP A 18 -3.82 -3.14 24.45
C ASP A 18 -3.46 -4.53 23.90
N LEU A 19 -4.44 -5.25 23.35
CA LEU A 19 -4.22 -6.51 22.65
C LEU A 19 -3.51 -6.29 21.31
N TYR A 20 -3.87 -5.22 20.58
CA TYR A 20 -3.21 -4.78 19.36
C TYR A 20 -1.74 -4.41 19.61
N LEU A 21 -1.40 -3.73 20.71
CA LEU A 21 0.00 -3.42 21.02
C LEU A 21 0.83 -4.67 21.35
N LYS A 22 0.20 -5.72 21.89
CA LYS A 22 0.87 -6.97 22.28
C LYS A 22 0.99 -7.98 21.14
N GLN A 23 -0.02 -8.05 20.27
CA GLN A 23 -0.09 -9.01 19.16
C GLN A 23 0.22 -8.36 17.82
N VAL A 24 0.35 -7.03 17.79
CA VAL A 24 0.54 -6.20 16.59
C VAL A 24 -0.59 -6.40 15.54
N TYR A 25 -1.74 -6.95 15.95
CA TYR A 25 -2.83 -7.41 15.08
C TYR A 25 -4.22 -7.02 15.63
N TYR A 26 -5.14 -6.68 14.73
CA TYR A 26 -6.56 -6.43 15.06
C TYR A 26 -7.39 -7.67 14.69
N PRO A 27 -8.27 -8.17 15.59
CA PRO A 27 -8.78 -9.55 15.57
C PRO A 27 -9.63 -10.04 14.38
N PHE A 28 -9.73 -9.25 13.30
CA PHE A 28 -10.64 -9.51 12.18
C PHE A 28 -9.97 -9.47 10.79
N TYR A 29 -8.64 -9.33 10.71
CA TYR A 29 -7.93 -9.37 9.43
C TYR A 29 -7.54 -10.81 9.05
N ARG A 30 -7.99 -11.27 7.87
CA ARG A 30 -7.51 -12.51 7.24
C ARG A 30 -6.12 -12.25 6.66
N GLU A 31 -5.14 -13.00 7.11
CA GLU A 31 -3.76 -12.87 6.65
C GLU A 31 -3.54 -13.51 5.27
N GLN A 32 -2.98 -12.74 4.33
CA GLN A 32 -2.02 -13.23 3.34
C GLN A 32 -0.98 -12.11 3.12
N PRO A 33 0.30 -12.31 3.47
CA PRO A 33 1.31 -11.31 3.19
C PRO A 33 1.47 -11.11 1.66
N ALA A 34 1.46 -9.86 1.20
CA ALA A 34 1.73 -9.50 -0.19
C ALA A 34 3.23 -9.70 -0.52
N ILE A 35 3.60 -10.94 -0.86
CA ILE A 35 4.96 -11.29 -1.29
C ILE A 35 5.14 -10.92 -2.77
N CYS A 36 5.82 -9.80 -3.03
CA CYS A 36 6.12 -9.36 -4.39
C CYS A 36 7.49 -9.92 -4.85
N SER A 37 7.50 -10.65 -5.97
CA SER A 37 8.71 -11.29 -6.53
C SER A 37 9.05 -10.75 -7.92
N LYS A 38 10.35 -10.66 -8.27
CA LYS A 38 10.80 -10.36 -9.65
C LYS A 38 10.86 -11.66 -10.45
N LYS A 39 9.90 -11.90 -11.35
CA LYS A 39 9.93 -13.08 -12.24
C LYS A 39 11.04 -12.94 -13.30
N ARG A 40 12.18 -13.62 -13.10
CA ARG A 40 13.14 -13.96 -14.17
C ARG A 40 13.06 -15.47 -14.43
N LYS A 41 12.92 -15.87 -15.69
CA LYS A 41 12.93 -17.29 -16.10
C LYS A 41 14.32 -17.90 -15.88
N ALA A 42 14.50 -18.60 -14.76
CA ALA A 42 15.40 -19.75 -14.62
C ALA A 42 15.07 -20.47 -13.30
N PHE A 43 14.86 -21.78 -13.37
CA PHE A 43 14.72 -22.67 -12.21
C PHE A 43 15.94 -22.53 -11.28
N SER A 44 15.82 -21.80 -10.16
CA SER A 44 16.66 -22.00 -8.97
C SER A 44 16.11 -21.23 -7.76
N ARG A 45 16.12 -21.92 -6.61
CA ARG A 45 16.43 -21.42 -5.25
C ARG A 45 15.68 -20.17 -4.76
N LEU A 46 14.91 -20.38 -3.68
CA LEU A 46 14.41 -19.39 -2.71
C LEU A 46 14.80 -17.95 -3.06
N GLN A 47 14.03 -17.31 -3.94
CA GLN A 47 14.33 -15.95 -4.38
C GLN A 47 14.10 -15.01 -3.19
N LYS A 48 15.17 -14.36 -2.73
CA LYS A 48 15.04 -13.29 -1.75
C LYS A 48 14.14 -12.21 -2.37
N PRO A 49 13.01 -11.85 -1.73
CA PRO A 49 12.11 -10.86 -2.29
C PRO A 49 12.84 -9.55 -2.48
N SER A 50 12.52 -8.85 -3.58
CA SER A 50 13.20 -7.61 -3.95
C SER A 50 12.96 -6.51 -2.93
N LYS A 51 11.77 -6.53 -2.32
CA LYS A 51 11.36 -5.64 -1.24
C LYS A 51 10.10 -6.23 -0.57
N ILE A 52 10.02 -6.08 0.74
CA ILE A 52 8.95 -6.61 1.61
C ILE A 52 8.16 -5.40 2.13
N TYR A 53 6.85 -5.43 1.95
CA TYR A 53 5.95 -4.43 2.52
C TYR A 53 5.23 -5.01 3.74
N LEU A 54 4.91 -4.14 4.70
CA LEU A 54 4.15 -4.53 5.88
C LEU A 54 2.65 -4.49 5.53
N GLU A 55 1.89 -5.48 5.99
CA GLU A 55 0.43 -5.57 5.74
C GLU A 55 -0.37 -4.38 6.30
N ASN A 56 0.24 -3.56 7.16
CA ASN A 56 -0.41 -2.37 7.68
C ASN A 56 0.60 -1.22 7.81
N THR A 57 0.25 -0.05 7.26
CA THR A 57 1.08 1.16 7.30
C THR A 57 1.33 1.66 8.73
N ASN A 58 0.43 1.39 9.68
CA ASN A 58 0.62 1.72 11.09
C ASN A 58 1.83 0.99 11.68
N LEU A 59 2.16 -0.22 11.18
CA LEU A 59 3.35 -0.95 11.60
C LEU A 59 4.63 -0.20 11.25
N ILE A 60 4.63 0.54 10.15
CA ILE A 60 5.78 1.38 9.76
C ILE A 60 6.03 2.43 10.84
N TYR A 61 4.98 3.08 11.35
CA TYR A 61 5.11 4.07 12.43
C TYR A 61 5.55 3.44 13.75
N VAL A 62 5.10 2.22 14.06
CA VAL A 62 5.53 1.51 15.27
C VAL A 62 7.03 1.15 15.20
N PHE A 63 7.50 0.60 14.09
CA PHE A 63 8.88 0.14 13.96
C PHE A 63 9.88 1.23 13.57
N ALA A 64 9.46 2.23 12.82
CA ALA A 64 10.33 3.29 12.32
C ALA A 64 10.20 4.60 13.12
N SER A 65 9.22 4.74 14.02
CA SER A 65 8.96 5.97 14.80
C SER A 65 9.06 7.22 13.89
N ASP A 66 10.01 8.13 14.17
CA ASP A 66 10.22 9.38 13.41
C ASP A 66 10.88 9.18 12.03
N ASN A 67 11.41 7.99 11.74
CA ASN A 67 12.05 7.65 10.46
C ASN A 67 11.07 7.01 9.46
N ALA A 68 9.76 7.12 9.69
CA ALA A 68 8.75 6.61 8.78
C ALA A 68 8.82 7.31 7.42
N ASN A 69 9.36 6.61 6.41
CA ASN A 69 9.51 7.16 5.07
C ASN A 69 8.15 7.25 4.38
N ALA A 70 7.70 8.47 4.08
CA ALA A 70 6.42 8.72 3.41
C ALA A 70 6.27 8.00 2.06
N GLY A 71 7.36 7.79 1.32
CA GLY A 71 7.37 6.97 0.10
C GLY A 71 7.00 5.52 0.39
N ASN A 72 7.68 4.92 1.37
CA ASN A 72 7.40 3.55 1.80
C ASN A 72 5.95 3.38 2.29
N ILE A 73 5.44 4.34 3.07
CA ILE A 73 4.04 4.33 3.53
C ILE A 73 3.06 4.30 2.36
N ARG A 74 3.26 5.15 1.33
CA ARG A 74 2.38 5.20 0.17
C ARG A 74 2.41 3.92 -0.65
N GLU A 75 3.61 3.40 -0.90
CA GLU A 75 3.80 2.14 -1.63
C GLU A 75 3.17 0.97 -0.87
N THR A 76 3.35 0.94 0.44
CA THR A 76 2.77 -0.08 1.33
C THR A 76 1.24 0.00 1.32
N PHE A 77 0.67 1.19 1.47
CA PHE A 77 -0.77 1.41 1.38
C PHE A 77 -1.31 0.88 0.04
N PHE A 78 -0.72 1.29 -1.07
CA PHE A 78 -1.13 0.86 -2.41
C PHE A 78 -1.05 -0.66 -2.55
N ALA A 79 0.07 -1.27 -2.15
CA ALA A 79 0.26 -2.71 -2.23
C ALA A 79 -0.79 -3.47 -1.41
N ASN A 80 -1.13 -2.99 -0.22
CA ASN A 80 -2.10 -3.65 0.64
C ASN A 80 -3.54 -3.53 0.09
N GLN A 81 -3.92 -2.35 -0.42
CA GLN A 81 -5.28 -2.17 -0.97
C GLN A 81 -5.49 -2.93 -2.27
N VAL A 82 -4.51 -2.86 -3.19
CA VAL A 82 -4.62 -3.50 -4.51
C VAL A 82 -4.34 -5.00 -4.41
N GLY A 83 -3.41 -5.41 -3.56
CA GLY A 83 -2.94 -6.79 -3.41
C GLY A 83 -3.98 -7.72 -2.81
N PHE A 84 -5.02 -7.18 -2.19
CA PHE A 84 -6.12 -7.97 -1.65
C PHE A 84 -6.92 -8.70 -2.75
N GLN A 85 -7.12 -8.07 -3.91
CA GLN A 85 -7.92 -8.63 -5.02
C GLN A 85 -7.12 -8.85 -6.30
N HIS A 86 -5.88 -8.34 -6.39
CA HIS A 86 -5.11 -8.34 -7.62
C HIS A 86 -3.67 -8.83 -7.42
N GLU A 87 -3.11 -9.46 -8.45
CA GLU A 87 -1.71 -9.90 -8.42
C GLU A 87 -0.80 -8.68 -8.60
N ILE A 88 0.12 -8.46 -7.65
CA ILE A 88 1.12 -7.39 -7.71
C ILE A 88 2.51 -8.01 -7.92
N ASN A 89 3.23 -7.51 -8.92
CA ASN A 89 4.61 -7.86 -9.22
C ASN A 89 5.50 -6.61 -9.33
N TYR A 90 6.82 -6.77 -9.25
CA TYR A 90 7.75 -5.69 -9.56
C TYR A 90 7.98 -5.58 -11.06
N THR A 91 8.27 -4.36 -11.51
CA THR A 91 8.55 -4.04 -12.92
C THR A 91 9.85 -3.25 -13.05
N GLU A 92 10.41 -3.23 -14.26
CA GLU A 92 11.51 -2.32 -14.62
C GLU A 92 10.99 -0.93 -15.02
N HIS A 93 9.66 -0.80 -15.16
CA HIS A 93 8.97 0.41 -15.62
C HIS A 93 7.91 0.84 -14.60
N GLY A 94 8.31 1.28 -13.42
CA GLY A 94 7.40 1.65 -12.34
C GLY A 94 7.80 1.06 -10.98
N ASP A 95 6.92 1.21 -10.00
CA ASP A 95 7.05 0.53 -8.70
C ASP A 95 6.34 -0.84 -8.72
N PHE A 96 5.17 -0.91 -9.36
CA PHE A 96 4.33 -2.12 -9.38
C PHE A 96 3.77 -2.42 -10.76
N LEU A 97 3.66 -3.70 -11.09
CA LEU A 97 2.92 -4.25 -12.21
C LEU A 97 1.74 -5.06 -11.68
N VAL A 98 0.53 -4.60 -11.94
CA VAL A 98 -0.70 -5.23 -11.46
C VAL A 98 -1.33 -6.04 -12.57
N ASN A 99 -1.73 -7.28 -12.25
CA ASN A 99 -2.35 -8.25 -13.16
C ASN A 99 -1.58 -8.45 -14.47
N SER A 100 -0.24 -8.31 -14.43
CA SER A 100 0.65 -8.38 -15.59
C SER A 100 0.32 -7.41 -16.74
N ALA A 101 -0.46 -6.36 -16.49
CA ALA A 101 -0.96 -5.45 -17.53
C ALA A 101 -0.67 -3.97 -17.25
N PHE A 102 -0.85 -3.53 -16.00
CA PHE A 102 -0.82 -2.10 -15.65
C PHE A 102 0.40 -1.76 -14.81
N ASN A 103 1.19 -0.78 -15.25
CA ASN A 103 2.33 -0.29 -14.49
C ASN A 103 1.93 0.93 -13.66
N PHE A 104 2.27 0.90 -12.38
CA PHE A 104 1.97 1.95 -11.43
C PHE A 104 3.25 2.50 -10.81
N GLU A 105 3.34 3.82 -10.76
CA GLU A 105 4.39 4.56 -10.05
C GLU A 105 3.74 5.37 -8.92
N ILE A 106 4.18 5.15 -7.69
CA ILE A 106 3.58 5.71 -6.48
C ILE A 106 4.44 6.89 -6.00
N GLY A 107 3.80 7.97 -5.58
CA GLY A 107 4.55 9.08 -4.99
C GLY A 107 3.69 10.22 -4.47
N GLY A 108 4.34 11.32 -4.13
CA GLY A 108 3.66 12.53 -3.68
C GLY A 108 3.08 13.36 -4.84
N LYS A 109 2.50 14.51 -4.48
CA LYS A 109 1.77 15.43 -5.38
C LYS A 109 2.47 15.72 -6.70
N HIS A 110 3.80 15.88 -6.68
CA HIS A 110 4.60 16.25 -7.85
C HIS A 110 5.26 15.07 -8.58
N LYS A 111 4.93 13.82 -8.22
CA LYS A 111 5.48 12.64 -8.88
C LYS A 111 5.19 12.67 -10.39
N SER A 112 6.23 12.40 -11.17
CA SER A 112 6.23 12.44 -12.64
C SER A 112 6.17 11.05 -13.24
N ALA A 113 5.56 10.90 -14.42
CA ALA A 113 5.48 9.64 -15.15
C ALA A 113 6.78 9.25 -15.90
N LYS A 114 7.95 9.77 -15.50
CA LYS A 114 9.22 9.56 -16.23
C LYS A 114 9.61 8.07 -16.32
N GLN A 115 9.41 7.32 -15.24
CA GLN A 115 9.70 5.88 -15.18
C GLN A 115 8.72 5.03 -16.01
N LEU A 116 7.57 5.59 -16.36
CA LEU A 116 6.49 4.91 -17.08
C LEU A 116 6.54 5.15 -18.60
N LYS A 117 7.50 5.90 -19.12
CA LYS A 117 7.55 6.28 -20.55
C LYS A 117 7.63 5.10 -21.52
N ALA A 118 8.18 3.97 -21.08
CA ALA A 118 8.27 2.75 -21.87
C ALA A 118 7.04 1.83 -21.67
N ALA A 119 6.19 2.11 -20.68
CA ALA A 119 4.99 1.33 -20.41
C ALA A 119 3.83 1.82 -21.28
N LYS A 120 3.19 0.88 -21.99
CA LYS A 120 2.00 1.16 -22.81
C LYS A 120 0.81 1.59 -21.93
N GLU A 121 0.69 0.98 -20.75
CA GLU A 121 -0.37 1.23 -19.76
C GLU A 121 0.26 1.63 -18.42
N GLY A 122 0.66 2.91 -18.32
CA GLY A 122 1.37 3.46 -17.16
C GLY A 122 0.58 4.55 -16.44
N TYR A 123 0.42 4.42 -15.13
CA TYR A 123 -0.34 5.34 -14.28
C TYR A 123 0.49 5.83 -13.07
N VAL A 124 0.38 7.12 -12.77
CA VAL A 124 0.99 7.70 -11.56
C VAL A 124 -0.07 7.75 -10.47
N ILE A 125 0.21 7.08 -9.36
CA ILE A 125 -0.61 7.14 -8.16
C ILE A 125 -0.02 8.19 -7.23
N ALA A 126 -0.75 9.29 -7.02
CA ALA A 126 -0.24 10.43 -6.31
C ALA A 126 -1.02 10.74 -5.04
N ASP A 127 -0.26 10.89 -3.96
CA ASP A 127 -0.71 11.43 -2.69
C ASP A 127 -0.73 12.97 -2.70
N GLY A 128 -1.64 13.59 -1.95
CA GLY A 128 -1.79 15.04 -1.87
C GLY A 128 -2.47 15.70 -3.08
N ILE A 129 -3.28 14.95 -3.83
CA ILE A 129 -4.17 15.49 -4.88
C ILE A 129 -5.62 15.07 -4.64
N GLU A 130 -6.56 15.94 -4.98
CA GLU A 130 -8.01 15.69 -4.86
C GLU A 130 -8.59 15.11 -6.15
N PHE A 131 -8.15 15.60 -7.31
CA PHE A 131 -8.67 15.19 -8.61
C PHE A 131 -7.56 14.58 -9.46
N GLY A 132 -7.89 13.48 -10.14
CA GLY A 132 -7.04 12.88 -11.15
C GLY A 132 -7.04 13.69 -12.46
N ARG A 133 -5.95 13.58 -13.23
CA ARG A 133 -5.85 14.17 -14.56
C ARG A 133 -4.95 13.33 -15.45
N ASN A 134 -5.42 13.02 -16.66
CA ASN A 134 -4.76 12.08 -17.58
C ASN A 134 -4.51 10.74 -16.85
N ASN A 135 -3.30 10.19 -16.93
CA ASN A 135 -2.94 8.93 -16.27
C ASN A 135 -2.50 9.12 -14.80
N LYS A 136 -2.89 10.22 -14.15
CA LYS A 136 -2.57 10.49 -12.75
C LYS A 136 -3.81 10.33 -11.89
N ILE A 137 -3.74 9.44 -10.90
CA ILE A 137 -4.85 9.02 -10.06
C ILE A 137 -4.53 9.34 -8.59
N PRO A 138 -5.46 9.91 -7.82
CA PRO A 138 -5.27 10.11 -6.38
C PRO A 138 -5.10 8.81 -5.61
N LEU A 139 -4.09 8.73 -4.74
CA LEU A 139 -3.80 7.54 -3.94
C LEU A 139 -4.97 7.14 -3.03
N TRP A 140 -5.68 8.11 -2.48
CA TRP A 140 -6.78 7.87 -1.54
C TRP A 140 -7.97 7.12 -2.15
N LEU A 141 -8.13 7.12 -3.49
CA LEU A 141 -9.19 6.35 -4.16
C LEU A 141 -9.04 4.84 -3.95
N PHE A 142 -7.81 4.37 -3.78
CA PHE A 142 -7.53 2.95 -3.56
C PHE A 142 -7.98 2.49 -2.17
N GLY A 143 -8.26 3.41 -1.23
CA GLY A 143 -8.80 3.07 0.09
C GLY A 143 -10.26 2.58 0.08
N PHE A 144 -10.93 2.62 -1.06
CA PHE A 144 -12.28 2.06 -1.24
C PHE A 144 -12.28 0.64 -1.82
N MET A 145 -11.10 0.07 -2.09
CA MET A 145 -10.97 -1.30 -2.57
C MET A 145 -11.08 -2.26 -1.38
N TYR A 146 -12.27 -2.85 -1.19
CA TYR A 146 -12.58 -3.89 -0.21
C TYR A 146 -13.09 -5.15 -0.91
#